data_AF-A0A9Q5HT73-F1
#
_entry.id   AF-A0A9Q5HT73-F1
#
_cell.length_a   1.000
_cell.length_b   1.000
_cell.length_c   1.000
_cell.angle_alpha   90.00
_cell.angle_beta   90.00
_cell.angle_gamma   90.00
#
_symmetry.space_group_name_H-M   'P 1'
#
loop_
_entity.id
_entity.type
_entity.pdbx_description
1 polymer ?
#
loop_
_entity_poly.entity_id
_entity_poly.type
_entity_poly.pdbx_seq_one_letter_code
_entity_poly.pdbx_strand_id
1 'polypeptide(L)'
;MPHNRLPLTSRPLDLIYFLFFLIHIPVTLLVDIQALYPPQYVPEQLKSLTNWYLQWSADPVIAGAFDLNGPPALWVWFKSFLILEAIFQLPVFLVGIRALWKDSRTTYPLLLIYSASSATTTIACITTILRTPISATPVPATLLTPFSDLPKSALGQTALTITPEQRTILLASYVPFLLVPLLMCVDMAVRVAGLVAAGLRAQGRKTLKFE
;
A
#
# COMPACT_ATOMS: atom_id res chain seq x y z
N MET A 1 -27.74 -10.54 22.51
CA MET A 1 -27.14 -11.90 22.57
C MET A 1 -25.66 -11.76 22.26
N PRO A 2 -24.74 -12.37 23.04
CA PRO A 2 -23.33 -12.37 22.69
C PRO A 2 -23.20 -13.05 21.32
N HIS A 3 -22.72 -12.31 20.33
CA HIS A 3 -22.45 -12.87 19.01
C HIS A 3 -21.38 -13.95 19.21
N ASN A 4 -21.74 -15.22 18.99
CA ASN A 4 -20.76 -16.30 19.05
C ASN A 4 -19.75 -16.05 17.92
N ARG A 5 -18.54 -15.60 18.27
CA ARG A 5 -17.55 -15.17 17.29
C ARG A 5 -17.06 -16.38 16.52
N LEU A 6 -17.16 -16.33 15.19
CA LEU A 6 -16.50 -17.35 14.37
C LEU A 6 -14.99 -17.10 14.39
N PRO A 7 -14.17 -18.13 14.66
CA PRO A 7 -12.73 -17.97 14.64
C PRO A 7 -12.24 -17.60 13.23
N LEU A 8 -11.10 -16.90 13.15
CA LEU A 8 -10.51 -16.48 11.86
C LEU A 8 -10.20 -17.67 10.95
N THR A 9 -9.83 -18.82 11.51
CA THR A 9 -9.56 -20.06 10.76
C THR A 9 -10.79 -20.60 10.02
N SER A 10 -12.00 -20.23 10.45
CA SER A 10 -13.25 -20.56 9.74
C SER A 10 -13.66 -19.51 8.71
N ARG A 11 -12.90 -18.40 8.59
CA ARG A 11 -13.15 -17.27 7.69
C ARG A 11 -11.88 -17.00 6.86
N PRO A 12 -11.58 -17.81 5.84
CA PRO A 12 -10.29 -17.80 5.15
C PRO A 12 -9.93 -16.44 4.53
N LEU A 13 -10.90 -15.72 3.94
CA LEU A 13 -10.66 -14.37 3.43
C LEU A 13 -10.30 -13.38 4.55
N ASP A 14 -11.03 -13.43 5.68
CA ASP A 14 -10.75 -12.57 6.82
C ASP A 14 -9.36 -12.88 7.42
N LEU A 15 -8.93 -14.14 7.41
CA LEU A 15 -7.57 -14.54 7.81
C LEU A 15 -6.50 -13.97 6.86
N ILE A 16 -6.72 -14.02 5.54
CA ILE A 16 -5.82 -13.41 4.55
C ILE A 16 -5.68 -11.90 4.82
N TYR A 17 -6.80 -11.20 5.00
CA TYR A 17 -6.80 -9.76 5.25
C TYR A 17 -6.14 -9.41 6.59
N PHE A 18 -6.38 -10.23 7.62
CA PHE A 18 -5.77 -10.07 8.94
C PHE A 18 -4.24 -10.20 8.86
N LEU A 19 -3.75 -11.25 8.21
CA LEU A 19 -2.31 -11.48 8.03
C LEU A 19 -1.69 -10.40 7.14
N PHE A 20 -2.40 -9.96 6.11
CA PHE A 20 -1.98 -8.86 5.26
C PHE A 20 -1.76 -7.60 6.09
N PHE A 21 -2.74 -7.15 6.87
CA PHE A 21 -2.56 -5.99 7.76
C PHE A 21 -1.42 -6.17 8.76
N LEU A 22 -1.28 -7.36 9.34
CA LEU A 22 -0.26 -7.65 10.34
C LEU A 22 1.16 -7.52 9.77
N ILE A 23 1.40 -8.03 8.56
CA ILE A 23 2.69 -7.94 7.87
C ILE A 23 2.91 -6.54 7.30
N HIS A 24 1.85 -5.85 6.89
CA HIS A 24 1.97 -4.52 6.27
C HIS A 24 2.39 -3.45 7.28
N ILE A 25 1.94 -3.52 8.54
CA ILE A 25 2.32 -2.53 9.58
C ILE A 25 3.85 -2.33 9.69
N PRO A 26 4.67 -3.38 9.91
CA PRO A 26 6.11 -3.17 9.98
C PRO A 26 6.72 -2.72 8.65
N VAL A 27 6.20 -3.17 7.50
CA VAL A 27 6.69 -2.71 6.19
C VAL A 27 6.46 -1.22 6.03
N THR A 28 5.24 -0.76 6.29
CA THR A 28 4.87 0.66 6.25
C THR A 28 5.74 1.49 7.18
N LEU A 29 5.86 1.10 8.45
CA LEU A 29 6.62 1.85 9.45
C LEU A 29 8.12 1.89 9.16
N LEU A 30 8.68 0.83 8.58
CA LEU A 30 10.12 0.72 8.40
C LEU A 30 10.58 1.20 7.02
N VAL A 31 9.73 1.11 5.99
CA VAL A 31 10.10 1.39 4.60
C VAL A 31 9.27 2.52 4.02
N ASP A 32 7.95 2.33 3.88
CA ASP A 32 7.11 3.21 3.07
C ASP A 32 7.09 4.65 3.58
N ILE A 33 6.68 4.85 4.85
CA ILE A 33 6.56 6.20 5.42
C ILE A 33 7.89 6.72 5.99
N GLN A 34 9.00 5.99 5.83
CA GLN A 34 10.31 6.46 6.29
C GLN A 34 10.71 7.78 5.65
N ALA A 35 10.32 8.00 4.38
CA ALA A 35 10.55 9.27 3.68
C ALA A 35 9.82 10.47 4.32
N LEU A 36 8.83 10.23 5.18
CA LEU A 36 8.12 11.26 5.94
C LEU A 36 8.76 11.55 7.30
N TYR A 37 9.66 10.69 7.78
CA TYR A 37 10.29 10.88 9.08
C TYR A 37 11.28 12.04 9.04
N PRO A 38 11.34 12.87 10.09
CA PRO A 38 12.40 13.85 10.20
C PRO A 38 13.77 13.14 10.22
N PRO A 39 14.71 13.46 9.32
CA PRO A 39 15.95 12.69 9.14
C PRO A 39 16.80 12.53 10.41
N GLN A 40 16.68 13.47 11.35
CA GLN A 40 17.35 13.46 12.65
C GLN A 40 16.85 12.38 13.61
N TYR A 41 15.65 11.84 13.40
CA TYR A 41 15.04 10.82 14.26
C TYR A 41 15.06 9.43 13.65
N VAL A 42 15.56 9.28 12.42
CA VAL A 42 15.68 7.98 11.76
C VAL A 42 16.99 7.32 12.20
N PRO A 43 16.95 6.16 12.90
CA PRO A 43 18.15 5.43 13.29
C PRO A 43 18.96 4.99 12.07
N GLU A 44 20.28 4.87 12.24
CA GLU A 44 21.19 4.51 11.14
C GLU A 44 20.88 3.13 10.55
N GLN A 45 20.44 2.19 11.38
CA GLN A 45 20.03 0.85 10.95
C GLN A 45 18.85 0.90 9.99
N LEU A 46 17.93 1.85 10.21
CA LEU A 46 16.73 2.00 9.42
C LEU A 46 17.04 2.66 8.06
N LYS A 47 17.95 3.64 8.04
CA LYS A 47 18.52 4.20 6.80
C LYS A 47 19.26 3.14 6.00
N SER A 48 20.07 2.33 6.69
CA SER A 48 20.85 1.25 6.07
C SER A 48 19.94 0.20 5.40
N LEU A 49 18.80 -0.11 6.00
CA LEU A 49 17.81 -1.02 5.43
C LEU A 49 17.24 -0.47 4.11
N THR A 50 16.85 0.81 4.07
CA THR A 50 16.35 1.46 2.85
C THR A 50 17.43 1.53 1.77
N ASN A 51 18.66 1.87 2.15
CA ASN A 51 19.78 1.93 1.23
C ASN A 51 20.07 0.56 0.63
N TRP A 52 20.10 -0.49 1.45
CA TRP A 52 20.25 -1.86 0.99
C TRP A 52 19.12 -2.27 0.03
N TYR A 53 17.88 -1.94 0.39
CA TYR A 53 16.72 -2.21 -0.45
C TYR A 53 16.86 -1.53 -1.83
N LEU A 54 17.17 -0.24 -1.86
CA LEU A 54 17.33 0.52 -3.11
C LEU A 54 18.51 0.03 -3.95
N GLN A 55 19.62 -0.37 -3.33
CA GLN A 55 20.75 -0.96 -4.05
C GLN A 55 20.39 -2.30 -4.69
N TRP A 56 19.58 -3.12 -4.01
CA TRP A 56 19.18 -4.43 -4.48
C TRP A 56 18.07 -4.36 -5.55
N SER A 57 17.01 -3.59 -5.30
CA SER A 57 15.80 -3.56 -6.12
C SER A 57 15.84 -2.49 -7.23
N ALA A 58 16.63 -1.42 -7.04
CA ALA A 58 16.56 -0.20 -7.83
C ALA A 58 15.12 0.34 -7.97
N ASP A 59 14.35 0.28 -6.87
CA ASP A 59 12.94 0.69 -6.90
C ASP A 59 12.79 2.16 -7.34
N PRO A 60 12.17 2.43 -8.51
CA PRO A 60 11.99 3.79 -9.01
C PRO A 60 11.08 4.64 -8.11
N VAL A 61 10.07 4.02 -7.49
CA VAL A 61 9.03 4.66 -6.68
C VAL A 61 9.60 5.07 -5.32
N ILE A 62 10.29 4.15 -4.64
CA ILE A 62 10.95 4.46 -3.36
C ILE A 62 12.11 5.45 -3.57
N ALA A 63 12.93 5.29 -4.62
CA ALA A 63 13.95 6.29 -4.96
C ALA A 63 13.34 7.67 -5.18
N GLY A 64 12.17 7.74 -5.81
CA GLY A 64 11.39 8.95 -5.99
C GLY A 64 10.92 9.62 -4.68
N ALA A 65 10.50 8.83 -3.69
CA ALA A 65 10.12 9.36 -2.37
C ALA A 65 11.27 10.09 -1.67
N PHE A 66 12.50 9.62 -1.86
CA PHE A 66 13.72 10.20 -1.29
C PHE A 66 14.41 11.23 -2.21
N ASP A 67 13.76 11.66 -3.30
CA ASP A 67 14.31 12.63 -4.26
C ASP A 67 15.62 12.15 -4.93
N LEU A 68 15.77 10.84 -5.14
CA LEU A 68 16.96 10.20 -5.70
C LEU A 68 16.84 9.94 -7.22
N ASN A 69 15.66 10.14 -7.81
CA ASN A 69 15.39 9.84 -9.22
C ASN A 69 14.56 10.93 -9.91
N GLY A 70 15.20 11.97 -10.42
CA GLY A 70 14.53 13.07 -11.12
C GLY A 70 14.01 14.16 -10.19
N PRO A 71 13.40 15.24 -10.74
CA PRO A 71 12.96 16.38 -9.95
C PRO A 71 11.92 16.01 -8.88
N PRO A 72 12.01 16.57 -7.65
CA PRO A 72 11.04 16.31 -6.57
C PRO A 72 9.57 16.52 -6.95
N ALA A 73 9.32 17.48 -7.85
CA ALA A 73 7.99 17.79 -8.36
C ALA A 73 7.32 16.59 -9.07
N LEU A 74 8.11 15.68 -9.68
CA LEU A 74 7.58 14.49 -10.35
C LEU A 74 7.08 13.42 -9.37
N TRP A 75 7.44 13.50 -8.09
CA TRP A 75 7.11 12.50 -7.07
C TRP A 75 6.12 12.99 -6.03
N VAL A 76 5.58 14.21 -6.20
CA VAL A 76 4.55 14.78 -5.31
C VAL A 76 3.34 13.86 -5.20
N TRP A 77 2.96 13.18 -6.29
CA TRP A 77 1.86 12.19 -6.26
C TRP A 77 2.15 11.05 -5.28
N PHE A 78 3.37 10.49 -5.29
CA PHE A 78 3.73 9.36 -4.43
C PHE A 78 3.89 9.80 -2.98
N LYS A 79 4.53 10.95 -2.75
CA LYS A 79 4.63 11.56 -1.41
C LYS A 79 3.24 11.84 -0.82
N SER A 80 2.27 12.23 -1.65
CA SER A 80 0.87 12.37 -1.22
C SER A 80 0.25 11.03 -0.81
N PHE A 81 0.56 9.93 -1.50
CA PHE A 81 0.13 8.60 -1.11
C PHE A 81 0.79 8.12 0.19
N LEU A 82 2.07 8.43 0.44
CA LEU A 82 2.72 8.14 1.72
C LEU A 82 2.03 8.90 2.88
N ILE A 83 1.62 10.15 2.66
CA ILE A 83 0.85 10.91 3.65
C ILE A 83 -0.50 10.23 3.89
N LEU A 84 -1.21 9.86 2.82
CA LEU A 84 -2.47 9.12 2.91
C LEU A 84 -2.29 7.80 3.67
N GLU A 85 -1.19 7.11 3.44
CA GLU A 85 -0.85 5.89 4.16
C GLU A 85 -0.70 6.15 5.65
N ALA A 86 0.11 7.13 6.04
CA ALA A 86 0.37 7.49 7.42
C ALA A 86 -0.91 7.92 8.18
N ILE A 87 -1.76 8.75 7.56
CA ILE A 87 -2.90 9.38 8.25
C ILE A 87 -4.19 8.56 8.16
N PHE A 88 -4.31 7.68 7.16
CA PHE A 88 -5.54 6.92 6.91
C PHE A 88 -5.30 5.41 6.86
N GLN A 89 -4.41 4.92 5.99
CA GLN A 89 -4.29 3.48 5.78
C GLN A 89 -3.70 2.76 7.00
N LEU A 90 -2.61 3.26 7.58
CA LEU A 90 -1.97 2.70 8.76
C LEU A 90 -2.90 2.64 9.98
N PRO A 91 -3.64 3.71 10.35
CA PRO A 91 -4.69 3.61 11.37
C PRO A 91 -5.74 2.54 11.05
N VAL A 92 -6.13 2.41 9.77
CA VAL A 92 -7.08 1.38 9.34
C VAL A 92 -6.49 -0.02 9.46
N PHE A 93 -5.18 -0.24 9.32
CA PHE A 93 -4.57 -1.56 9.57
C PHE A 93 -4.83 -2.03 11.00
N LEU A 94 -4.62 -1.14 11.98
CA LEU A 94 -4.84 -1.42 13.39
C LEU A 94 -6.33 -1.71 13.69
N VAL A 95 -7.22 -0.87 13.13
CA VAL A 95 -8.66 -1.07 13.27
C VAL A 95 -9.09 -2.37 12.58
N GLY A 96 -8.54 -2.67 11.40
CA GLY A 96 -8.84 -3.84 10.58
C GLY A 96 -8.47 -5.14 11.28
N ILE A 97 -7.25 -5.23 11.83
CA ILE A 97 -6.82 -6.38 12.67
C ILE A 97 -7.83 -6.62 13.79
N ARG A 98 -8.16 -5.58 14.57
CA ARG A 98 -9.11 -5.69 15.68
C ARG A 98 -10.50 -6.07 15.20
N ALA A 99 -10.96 -5.52 14.08
CA ALA A 99 -12.30 -5.73 13.57
C ALA A 99 -12.49 -7.13 13.01
N LEU A 100 -11.52 -7.62 12.23
CA LEU A 100 -11.49 -8.99 11.70
C LEU A 100 -11.39 -9.99 12.85
N TRP A 101 -10.54 -9.74 13.85
CA TRP A 101 -10.47 -10.59 15.06
C TRP A 101 -11.81 -10.67 15.81
N LYS A 102 -12.56 -9.56 15.85
CA LYS A 102 -13.85 -9.47 16.56
C LYS A 102 -15.06 -9.87 15.71
N ASP A 103 -14.87 -10.24 14.44
CA ASP A 103 -15.96 -10.48 13.49
C ASP A 103 -16.94 -9.30 13.40
N SER A 104 -16.40 -8.08 13.38
CA SER A 104 -17.19 -6.85 13.41
C SER A 104 -17.68 -6.47 12.02
N ARG A 105 -19.00 -6.54 11.80
CA ARG A 105 -19.63 -6.17 10.51
C ARG A 105 -19.72 -4.66 10.28
N THR A 106 -19.66 -3.87 11.35
CA THR A 106 -19.78 -2.41 11.28
C THR A 106 -18.58 -1.76 10.60
N THR A 107 -17.47 -2.46 10.46
CA THR A 107 -16.25 -1.94 9.84
C THR A 107 -16.11 -2.30 8.36
N TYR A 108 -17.03 -3.09 7.78
CA TYR A 108 -16.96 -3.43 6.36
C TYR A 108 -16.90 -2.19 5.44
N PRO A 109 -17.66 -1.09 5.69
CA PRO A 109 -17.51 0.13 4.88
C PRO A 109 -16.11 0.74 4.97
N LEU A 110 -15.48 0.73 6.16
CA LEU A 110 -14.13 1.25 6.35
C LEU A 110 -13.10 0.40 5.59
N LEU A 111 -13.21 -0.93 5.67
CA LEU A 111 -12.35 -1.85 4.93
C LEU A 111 -12.54 -1.73 3.41
N LEU A 112 -13.77 -1.46 2.95
CA LEU A 112 -14.06 -1.18 1.54
C LEU A 112 -13.36 0.10 1.06
N ILE A 113 -13.51 1.22 1.79
CA ILE A 113 -12.87 2.49 1.42
C ILE A 113 -11.35 2.35 1.41
N TYR A 114 -10.79 1.72 2.44
CA TYR A 114 -9.37 1.44 2.55
C TYR A 114 -8.86 0.61 1.36
N SER A 115 -9.52 -0.51 1.07
CA SER A 115 -9.05 -1.46 0.06
C SER A 115 -9.14 -0.89 -1.35
N ALA A 116 -10.18 -0.10 -1.65
CA ALA A 116 -10.26 0.67 -2.88
C ALA A 116 -9.11 1.69 -2.99
N SER A 117 -8.87 2.47 -1.93
CA SER A 117 -7.77 3.44 -1.88
C SER A 117 -6.42 2.77 -2.09
N SER A 118 -6.14 1.68 -1.36
CA SER A 118 -4.86 0.96 -1.44
C SER A 118 -4.64 0.32 -2.80
N ALA A 119 -5.69 -0.26 -3.42
CA ALA A 119 -5.57 -0.77 -4.78
C ALA A 119 -5.22 0.35 -5.77
N THR A 120 -5.86 1.53 -5.68
CA THR A 120 -5.58 2.67 -6.55
C THR A 120 -4.15 3.19 -6.41
N THR A 121 -3.63 3.35 -5.19
CA THR A 121 -2.25 3.81 -4.98
C THR A 121 -1.23 2.79 -5.50
N THR A 122 -1.46 1.49 -5.28
CA THR A 122 -0.58 0.42 -5.78
C THR A 122 -0.59 0.33 -7.30
N ILE A 123 -1.73 0.55 -7.98
CA ILE A 123 -1.79 0.60 -9.45
C ILE A 123 -0.86 1.69 -10.00
N ALA A 124 -0.83 2.87 -9.38
CA ALA A 124 0.08 3.94 -9.80
C ALA A 124 1.55 3.52 -9.65
N CYS A 125 1.90 2.85 -8.55
CA CYS A 125 3.26 2.35 -8.31
C CYS A 125 3.68 1.28 -9.33
N ILE A 126 2.82 0.28 -9.56
CA ILE A 126 3.04 -0.77 -10.57
C ILE A 126 3.19 -0.16 -11.96
N THR A 127 2.36 0.83 -12.31
CA THR A 127 2.44 1.51 -13.60
C THR A 127 3.78 2.23 -13.73
N THR A 128 4.25 2.92 -12.70
CA THR A 128 5.60 3.51 -12.69
C THR A 128 6.67 2.46 -12.96
N ILE A 129 6.67 1.33 -12.24
CA ILE A 129 7.64 0.24 -12.44
C ILE A 129 7.61 -0.32 -13.87
N LEU A 130 6.41 -0.52 -14.44
CA LEU A 130 6.25 -1.03 -15.80
C LEU A 130 6.73 -0.03 -16.86
N ARG A 131 6.65 1.28 -16.57
CA ARG A 131 7.07 2.38 -17.45
C ARG A 131 8.53 2.77 -17.27
N THR A 132 9.18 2.36 -16.17
CA THR A 132 10.62 2.54 -15.96
C THR A 132 11.42 1.79 -17.03
N PRO A 133 12.32 2.45 -17.79
CA PRO A 133 13.08 1.79 -18.85
C PRO A 133 13.93 0.61 -18.35
N ILE A 134 14.06 -0.41 -19.20
CA ILE A 134 14.98 -1.54 -18.96
C ILE A 134 16.34 -1.25 -19.58
N SER A 135 17.41 -1.55 -18.84
CA SER A 135 18.78 -1.60 -19.37
C SER A 135 19.43 -2.95 -19.06
N ALA A 136 20.31 -3.42 -19.96
CA ALA A 136 21.12 -4.63 -19.76
C ALA A 136 22.21 -4.43 -18.69
N THR A 137 22.62 -3.18 -18.46
CA THR A 137 23.46 -2.77 -17.35
C THR A 137 22.61 -1.93 -16.39
N PRO A 138 22.45 -2.33 -15.12
CA PRO A 138 21.89 -1.41 -14.12
C PRO A 138 22.79 -0.18 -14.07
N VAL A 139 22.23 1.02 -13.96
CA VAL A 139 23.05 2.21 -13.65
C VAL A 139 23.33 2.17 -12.15
N PRO A 140 24.52 1.78 -11.69
CA PRO A 140 24.79 1.56 -10.28
C PRO A 140 25.67 2.72 -9.79
N ALA A 141 25.18 3.96 -9.76
CA ALA A 141 25.92 5.09 -9.18
C ALA A 141 25.11 6.39 -8.92
N THR A 142 23.77 6.38 -8.97
CA THR A 142 22.97 7.60 -8.67
C THR A 142 21.83 7.38 -7.66
N LEU A 143 21.58 6.13 -7.25
CA LEU A 143 20.42 5.77 -6.42
C LEU A 143 20.49 6.25 -4.96
N LEU A 144 21.65 6.73 -4.50
CA LEU A 144 21.85 7.23 -3.14
C LEU A 144 22.31 8.70 -3.12
N THR A 145 22.46 9.31 -4.29
CA THR A 145 22.80 10.72 -4.42
C THR A 145 21.52 11.51 -4.66
N PRO A 146 21.18 12.49 -3.81
CA PRO A 146 20.04 13.37 -4.04
C PRO A 146 20.11 14.03 -5.42
N PHE A 147 18.96 14.17 -6.07
CA PHE A 147 18.87 14.79 -7.40
C PHE A 147 19.42 16.23 -7.40
N SER A 148 19.31 16.94 -6.27
CA SER A 148 19.89 18.29 -6.08
C SER A 148 21.40 18.33 -6.20
N ASP A 149 22.06 17.21 -5.90
CA ASP A 149 23.51 17.12 -5.75
C ASP A 149 24.18 16.53 -7.00
N LEU A 150 23.38 16.10 -7.99
CA LEU A 150 23.89 15.58 -9.24
C LEU A 150 24.56 16.68 -10.08
N PRO A 151 25.71 16.38 -10.72
CA PRO A 151 26.37 17.33 -11.60
C PRO A 151 25.45 17.67 -12.78
N LYS A 152 25.45 18.95 -13.22
CA LYS A 152 24.54 19.41 -14.29
C LYS A 152 24.71 18.66 -15.62
N SER A 153 25.90 18.09 -15.87
CA SER A 153 26.17 17.23 -17.02
C SER A 153 25.42 15.90 -16.99
N ALA A 154 24.97 15.45 -15.80
CA ALA A 154 24.21 14.22 -15.62
C ALA A 154 22.68 14.44 -15.69
N LEU A 155 22.17 15.69 -15.68
CA LEU A 155 20.73 16.03 -15.69
C LEU A 155 19.96 15.47 -16.89
N GLY A 156 20.62 15.17 -18.02
CA GLY A 156 20.02 14.54 -19.20
C GLY A 156 20.11 13.00 -19.22
N GLN A 157 20.81 12.40 -18.25
CA GLN A 157 21.02 10.95 -18.11
C GLN A 157 20.32 10.37 -16.87
N THR A 158 19.52 11.16 -16.15
CA THR A 158 18.92 10.78 -14.86
C THR A 158 17.70 9.86 -14.95
N ALA A 159 17.41 9.29 -16.13
CA ALA A 159 16.35 8.31 -16.22
C ALA A 159 16.83 7.03 -15.53
N LEU A 160 16.42 6.82 -14.28
CA LEU A 160 16.68 5.57 -13.57
C LEU A 160 16.17 4.41 -14.43
N THR A 161 17.07 3.47 -14.70
CA THR A 161 16.77 2.24 -15.44
C THR A 161 16.89 1.04 -14.52
N ILE A 162 16.05 0.04 -14.71
CA ILE A 162 16.08 -1.22 -13.95
C ILE A 162 16.46 -2.38 -14.85
N THR A 163 17.02 -3.46 -14.30
CA THR A 163 17.21 -4.71 -15.05
C THR A 163 15.90 -5.51 -15.18
N PRO A 164 15.81 -6.48 -16.09
CA PRO A 164 14.67 -7.40 -16.15
C PRO A 164 14.42 -8.15 -14.83
N GLU A 165 15.49 -8.52 -14.14
CA GLU A 165 15.45 -9.23 -12.85
C GLU A 165 14.91 -8.32 -11.75
N GLN A 166 15.40 -7.08 -11.67
CA GLN A 166 14.89 -6.08 -10.75
C GLN A 166 13.40 -5.80 -10.98
N ARG A 167 12.97 -5.66 -12.23
CA ARG A 167 11.55 -5.53 -12.55
C ARG A 167 10.74 -6.72 -12.06
N THR A 168 11.25 -7.94 -12.23
CA THR A 168 10.57 -9.15 -11.74
C THR A 168 10.43 -9.14 -10.23
N ILE A 169 11.50 -8.79 -9.50
CA ILE A 169 11.50 -8.66 -8.04
C ILE A 169 10.48 -7.61 -7.59
N LEU A 170 10.49 -6.43 -8.22
CA LEU A 170 9.57 -5.34 -7.91
C LEU A 170 8.12 -5.76 -8.16
N LEU A 171 7.82 -6.35 -9.31
CA LEU A 171 6.46 -6.83 -9.60
C LEU A 171 6.04 -7.95 -8.63
N ALA A 172 6.93 -8.88 -8.29
CA ALA A 172 6.66 -9.92 -7.30
C ALA A 172 6.36 -9.33 -5.91
N SER A 173 6.96 -8.19 -5.58
CA SER A 173 6.68 -7.45 -4.35
C SER A 173 5.36 -6.68 -4.42
N TYR A 174 5.11 -5.90 -5.48
CA TYR A 174 3.95 -4.99 -5.56
C TYR A 174 2.64 -5.68 -5.95
N VAL A 175 2.68 -6.73 -6.78
CA VAL A 175 1.45 -7.41 -7.26
C VAL A 175 0.63 -8.01 -6.12
N PRO A 176 1.19 -8.71 -5.11
CA PRO A 176 0.42 -9.16 -3.95
C PRO A 176 -0.30 -8.01 -3.22
N PHE A 177 0.35 -6.86 -3.10
CA PHE A 177 -0.20 -5.64 -2.49
C PHE A 177 -1.25 -4.93 -3.36
N LEU A 178 -1.43 -5.37 -4.60
CA LEU A 178 -2.58 -5.00 -5.42
C LEU A 178 -3.71 -6.04 -5.29
N LEU A 179 -3.36 -7.32 -5.41
CA LEU A 179 -4.34 -8.40 -5.45
C LEU A 179 -5.12 -8.54 -4.14
N VAL A 180 -4.45 -8.44 -3.00
CA VAL A 180 -5.11 -8.57 -1.70
C VAL A 180 -6.10 -7.42 -1.45
N PRO A 181 -5.74 -6.13 -1.63
CA PRO A 181 -6.71 -5.04 -1.56
C PRO A 181 -7.82 -5.13 -2.60
N LEU A 182 -7.55 -5.52 -3.85
CA LEU A 182 -8.63 -5.69 -4.85
C LEU A 182 -9.63 -6.77 -4.43
N LEU A 183 -9.14 -7.92 -3.94
CA LEU A 183 -9.98 -8.99 -3.42
C LEU A 183 -10.80 -8.51 -2.22
N MET A 184 -10.17 -7.80 -1.28
CA MET A 184 -10.83 -7.22 -0.12
C MET A 184 -11.90 -6.21 -0.53
N CYS A 185 -11.64 -5.38 -1.54
CA CYS A 185 -12.58 -4.39 -2.05
C CYS A 185 -13.84 -5.07 -2.58
N VAL A 186 -13.69 -6.08 -3.44
CA VAL A 186 -14.83 -6.83 -3.99
C VAL A 186 -15.59 -7.56 -2.88
N ASP A 187 -14.90 -8.26 -1.98
CA ASP A 187 -15.54 -8.99 -0.87
C ASP A 187 -16.31 -8.04 0.06
N MET A 188 -15.71 -6.94 0.50
CA MET A 188 -16.37 -5.97 1.37
C MET A 188 -17.55 -5.28 0.66
N ALA A 189 -17.44 -4.99 -0.64
CA ALA A 189 -18.56 -4.45 -1.42
C ALA A 189 -19.75 -5.41 -1.44
N VAL A 190 -19.50 -6.69 -1.69
CA VAL A 190 -20.54 -7.74 -1.68
C VAL A 190 -21.18 -7.88 -0.29
N ARG A 191 -20.36 -7.94 0.77
CA ARG A 191 -20.86 -8.04 2.16
C ARG A 191 -21.70 -6.83 2.57
N VAL A 192 -21.26 -5.62 2.24
CA VAL A 192 -22.00 -4.39 2.51
C VAL A 192 -23.32 -4.39 1.74
N ALA A 193 -23.32 -4.70 0.45
CA ALA A 193 -24.52 -4.78 -0.36
C ALA A 193 -25.54 -5.79 0.22
N GLY A 194 -25.06 -6.95 0.68
CA GLY A 194 -25.90 -7.95 1.34
C GLY A 194 -26.57 -7.43 2.62
N LEU A 195 -25.85 -6.67 3.45
CA LEU A 195 -26.40 -6.04 4.65
C LEU A 195 -27.43 -4.95 4.32
N VAL A 196 -27.18 -4.13 3.29
CA VAL A 196 -28.14 -3.12 2.81
C VAL A 196 -29.41 -3.80 2.31
N ALA A 197 -29.30 -4.83 1.47
CA ALA A 197 -30.44 -5.58 0.97
C ALA A 197 -31.27 -6.22 2.10
N ALA A 198 -30.59 -6.78 3.12
CA ALA A 198 -31.27 -7.31 4.31
C ALA A 198 -32.01 -6.20 5.10
N GLY A 199 -31.41 -5.02 5.22
CA GLY A 199 -32.02 -3.84 5.84
C GLY A 199 -33.30 -3.39 5.10
N LEU A 200 -33.23 -3.25 3.78
CA LEU A 200 -34.37 -2.87 2.94
C LEU A 200 -35.54 -3.86 3.07
N ARG A 201 -35.26 -5.18 3.05
CA ARG A 201 -36.28 -6.23 3.26
C ARG A 201 -36.90 -6.21 4.65
N ALA A 202 -36.15 -5.79 5.67
CA ALA A 202 -36.67 -5.66 7.03
C ALA A 202 -37.58 -4.43 7.17
N GLN A 203 -37.25 -3.33 6.49
CA GLN A 203 -38.07 -2.12 6.45
C GLN A 203 -39.42 -2.37 5.77
N GLY A 204 -39.43 -2.99 4.59
CA GLY A 204 -40.70 -3.29 3.87
C GLY A 204 -41.65 -4.20 4.66
N ARG A 205 -41.11 -5.17 5.40
CA ARG A 205 -41.92 -6.03 6.30
C ARG A 205 -42.50 -5.30 7.50
N LYS A 206 -41.90 -4.20 7.95
CA LYS A 206 -42.48 -3.37 9.00
C LYS A 206 -43.65 -2.58 8.45
N THR A 207 -43.52 -1.97 7.27
CA THR A 207 -44.59 -1.18 6.65
C THR A 207 -45.87 -2.01 6.42
N LEU A 208 -45.75 -3.24 5.91
CA LEU A 208 -46.88 -4.16 5.70
C LEU A 208 -47.57 -4.67 6.99
N LYS A 209 -47.00 -4.43 8.17
CA LYS A 209 -47.61 -4.84 9.46
C LYS A 209 -48.42 -3.71 10.12
N PHE A 210 -48.37 -2.50 9.57
CA PHE A 210 -49.08 -1.33 10.10
C PHE A 210 -50.15 -0.80 9.12
N GLU A 211 -50.38 -1.50 8.02
CA GLU A 211 -51.54 -1.38 7.13
C GLU A 211 -52.48 -2.57 7.38
#